data_AF-A0A7R9WJ44-F1
#
_entry.id   AF-A0A7R9WJ44-F1
#
_cell.length_a   1.000
_cell.length_b   1.000
_cell.length_c   1.000
_cell.angle_alpha   90.00
_cell.angle_beta   90.00
_cell.angle_gamma   90.00
#
_symmetry.space_group_name_H-M   'P 1'
#
loop_
_entity.id
_entity.type
_entity.pdbx_description
1 polymer ?
#
loop_
_entity_poly.entity_id
_entity_poly.type
_entity_poly.pdbx_seq_one_letter_code
_entity_poly.pdbx_strand_id
1 'polypeptide(L)'
;GSKVASAPVIPLEIYSHSPRGKTTESSSSKEGPSTFVFLNGRLTMTKRQLGILGAVINGTWGGTNMIPLHYASLEGYGGAGYTISFAIGALLVTLSMWLLRFLYHVYRTRGSFRKAYEALPSFHLREMWWSGFLSGSLYSLGNFCSILAVTYLGQGVGYSFTQMSMLVSGLW
;
A
#
# COMPACT_ATOMS: atom_id res chain seq x y z
N GLY A 1 -28.67 53.51 9.13
CA GLY A 1 -27.55 53.71 8.20
C GLY A 1 -26.86 52.38 7.96
N SER A 2 -27.23 51.71 6.86
CA SER A 2 -26.80 50.34 6.54
C SER A 2 -25.44 50.32 5.85
N LYS A 3 -24.50 49.51 6.35
CA LYS A 3 -23.25 49.17 5.65
C LYS A 3 -23.49 47.91 4.83
N VAL A 4 -23.57 48.07 3.51
CA VAL A 4 -23.59 46.97 2.54
C VAL A 4 -22.15 46.51 2.35
N ALA A 5 -21.86 45.28 2.78
CA ALA A 5 -20.57 44.62 2.57
C ALA A 5 -20.54 44.04 1.15
N SER A 6 -19.63 44.56 0.32
CA SER A 6 -19.35 44.05 -1.02
C SER A 6 -18.54 42.76 -0.95
N ALA A 7 -19.08 41.69 -1.55
CA ALA A 7 -18.38 40.42 -1.70
C ALA A 7 -17.29 40.50 -2.79
N PRO A 8 -16.15 39.79 -2.61
CA PRO A 8 -15.10 39.75 -3.62
C PRO A 8 -15.52 38.92 -4.84
N VAL A 9 -15.36 39.53 -6.02
CA VAL A 9 -15.56 38.90 -7.33
C VAL A 9 -14.44 37.91 -7.59
N ILE A 10 -14.78 36.62 -7.74
CA ILE A 10 -13.84 35.57 -8.14
C ILE A 10 -13.70 35.65 -9.68
N PRO A 11 -12.48 35.78 -10.24
CA PRO A 11 -12.30 35.77 -11.68
C PRO A 11 -12.60 34.37 -12.23
N LEU A 12 -13.54 34.32 -13.16
CA LEU A 12 -13.91 33.14 -13.94
C LEU A 12 -12.84 32.95 -15.01
N GLU A 13 -11.86 32.10 -14.74
CA GLU A 13 -10.82 31.73 -15.70
C GLU A 13 -11.42 30.82 -16.77
N ILE A 14 -11.46 31.35 -18.00
CA ILE A 14 -12.05 30.75 -19.18
C ILE A 14 -11.22 29.53 -19.59
N TYR A 15 -11.79 28.34 -19.41
CA TYR A 15 -11.23 27.09 -19.93
C TYR A 15 -11.34 27.09 -21.47
N SER A 16 -10.26 27.47 -22.16
CA SER A 16 -10.18 27.40 -23.62
C SER A 16 -10.05 25.94 -24.07
N HIS A 17 -11.09 25.44 -24.73
CA HIS A 17 -11.09 24.18 -25.44
C HIS A 17 -10.06 24.24 -26.59
N SER A 18 -8.94 23.51 -26.47
CA SER A 18 -7.97 23.35 -27.56
C SER A 18 -8.31 22.08 -28.36
N PRO A 19 -8.47 22.16 -29.70
CA PRO A 19 -8.88 21.03 -30.52
C PRO A 19 -7.75 20.03 -30.74
N ARG A 20 -8.17 18.77 -30.80
CA ARG A 20 -7.43 17.55 -31.12
C ARG A 20 -6.60 17.69 -32.41
N GLY A 21 -5.29 17.85 -32.28
CA GLY A 21 -4.31 17.57 -33.33
C GLY A 21 -3.57 16.27 -32.98
N LYS A 22 -3.82 15.20 -33.74
CA LYS A 22 -3.03 13.97 -33.67
C LYS A 22 -1.74 14.18 -34.46
N THR A 23 -0.65 14.42 -33.75
CA THR A 23 0.71 14.27 -34.31
C THR A 23 1.46 13.38 -33.34
N THR A 24 1.78 12.17 -33.80
CA THR A 24 2.52 11.15 -33.06
C THR A 24 4.00 11.55 -33.01
N GLU A 25 4.31 12.65 -32.32
CA GLU A 25 5.67 12.97 -31.93
C GLU A 25 5.99 12.21 -30.65
N SER A 26 7.00 11.34 -30.73
CA SER A 26 7.62 10.70 -29.57
C SER A 26 8.25 11.78 -28.70
N SER A 27 7.42 12.38 -27.85
CA SER A 27 7.84 13.27 -26.79
C SER A 27 8.78 12.51 -25.89
N SER A 28 10.09 12.75 -26.09
CA SER A 28 11.12 12.56 -25.09
C SER A 28 10.66 13.34 -23.86
N SER A 29 9.93 12.64 -23.00
CA SER A 29 9.44 13.17 -21.74
C SER A 29 10.68 13.55 -20.95
N LYS A 30 10.87 14.86 -20.78
CA LYS A 30 11.87 15.41 -19.86
C LYS A 30 11.56 14.78 -18.50
N GLU A 31 12.31 13.74 -18.15
CA GLU A 31 12.20 13.08 -16.86
C GLU A 31 12.37 14.17 -15.80
N GLY A 32 11.28 14.49 -15.10
CA GLY A 32 11.33 15.37 -13.96
C GLY A 32 12.39 14.87 -12.96
N PRO A 33 12.97 15.77 -12.15
CA PRO A 33 14.08 15.45 -11.27
C PRO A 33 13.77 14.18 -10.47
N SER A 34 14.60 13.16 -10.64
CA SER A 34 14.46 11.79 -10.12
C SER A 34 14.79 11.68 -8.63
N THR A 35 14.55 12.77 -7.90
CA THR A 35 14.87 12.97 -6.49
C THR A 35 13.60 13.21 -5.69
N PHE A 36 13.36 12.35 -4.70
CA PHE A 36 12.31 12.54 -3.71
C PHE A 36 12.88 13.31 -2.52
N VAL A 37 12.18 14.37 -2.13
CA VAL A 37 12.56 15.22 -1.00
C VAL A 37 11.68 14.87 0.20
N PHE A 38 12.28 14.22 1.19
CA PHE A 38 11.69 13.89 2.48
C PHE A 38 12.10 14.89 3.57
N LEU A 39 11.31 14.97 4.64
CA LEU A 39 11.62 15.74 5.85
C LEU A 39 11.94 17.21 5.58
N ASN A 40 11.02 17.90 4.91
CA ASN A 40 11.08 19.36 4.72
C ASN A 40 12.36 19.84 4.00
N GLY A 41 12.91 19.04 3.08
CA GLY A 41 14.14 19.37 2.36
C GLY A 41 15.39 18.65 2.84
N ARG A 42 15.36 17.99 4.00
CA ARG A 42 16.58 17.46 4.63
C ARG A 42 17.09 16.15 4.04
N LEU A 43 16.22 15.36 3.42
CA LEU A 43 16.59 14.06 2.86
C LEU A 43 16.18 14.00 1.41
N THR A 44 17.16 14.10 0.51
CA THR A 44 16.97 13.88 -0.93
C THR A 44 17.46 12.50 -1.30
N MET A 45 16.56 11.62 -1.72
CA MET A 45 16.90 10.26 -2.16
C MET A 45 16.60 10.08 -3.64
N THR A 46 17.50 9.39 -4.34
CA THR A 46 17.28 8.96 -5.72
C THR A 46 16.25 7.83 -5.79
N LYS A 47 15.56 7.69 -6.93
CA LYS A 47 14.64 6.56 -7.18
C LYS A 47 15.26 5.19 -6.88
N ARG A 48 16.54 5.00 -7.22
CA ARG A 48 17.29 3.75 -6.96
C ARG A 48 17.48 3.49 -5.47
N GLN A 49 17.89 4.52 -4.71
CA GLN A 49 18.06 4.40 -3.26
C GLN A 49 16.73 4.09 -2.56
N LEU A 50 15.64 4.72 -2.99
CA LEU A 50 14.31 4.43 -2.45
C LEU A 50 13.87 3.00 -2.75
N GLY A 51 14.16 2.50 -3.96
CA GLY A 51 13.91 1.10 -4.33
C GLY A 51 14.70 0.11 -3.46
N ILE A 52 16.00 0.36 -3.26
CA ILE A 52 16.85 -0.48 -2.41
C ILE A 52 16.35 -0.44 -0.96
N LEU A 53 16.02 0.75 -0.44
CA LEU A 53 15.49 0.90 0.91
C LEU A 53 14.17 0.14 1.08
N GLY A 54 13.26 0.26 0.11
CA GLY A 54 12.01 -0.49 0.10
C GLY A 54 12.23 -2.00 0.08
N ALA A 55 13.20 -2.48 -0.72
CA ALA A 55 13.56 -3.89 -0.77
C ALA A 55 14.13 -4.40 0.56
N VAL A 56 15.01 -3.63 1.21
CA VAL A 56 15.57 -3.97 2.52
C VAL A 56 14.47 -4.01 3.58
N ILE A 57 13.63 -2.97 3.67
CA ILE A 57 12.53 -2.91 4.64
C ILE A 57 11.57 -4.08 4.42
N ASN A 58 11.18 -4.36 3.17
CA ASN A 58 10.27 -5.44 2.85
C ASN A 58 10.88 -6.82 3.18
N GLY A 59 12.16 -7.02 2.87
CA GLY A 59 12.89 -8.25 3.19
C GLY A 59 13.04 -8.47 4.69
N THR A 60 13.45 -7.44 5.44
CA THR A 60 13.56 -7.49 6.90
C THR A 60 12.20 -7.74 7.54
N TRP A 61 11.16 -7.01 7.12
CA TRP A 61 9.80 -7.18 7.62
C TRP A 61 9.27 -8.60 7.36
N GLY A 62 9.43 -9.09 6.13
CA GLY A 62 9.05 -10.46 5.75
C GLY A 62 9.79 -11.52 6.56
N GLY A 63 11.10 -11.35 6.76
CA GLY A 63 11.93 -12.24 7.59
C GLY A 63 11.52 -12.24 9.06
N THR A 64 11.22 -11.07 9.64
CA THR A 64 10.79 -10.97 11.04
C THR A 64 9.45 -11.66 11.30
N ASN A 65 8.55 -11.71 10.31
CA ASN A 65 7.28 -12.43 10.43
C ASN A 65 7.46 -13.96 10.46
N MET A 66 8.63 -14.51 10.11
CA MET A 66 8.91 -15.95 10.21
C MET A 66 9.46 -16.34 11.59
N ILE A 67 9.91 -15.38 12.41
CA ILE A 67 10.48 -15.66 13.74
C ILE A 67 9.44 -16.31 14.68
N PRO A 68 8.21 -15.80 14.82
CA PRO A 68 7.21 -16.42 15.69
C PRO A 68 6.82 -17.83 15.22
N LEU A 69 6.80 -18.06 13.90
CA LEU A 69 6.52 -19.38 13.33
C LEU A 69 7.58 -20.40 13.74
N HIS A 70 8.85 -20.00 13.76
CA HIS A 70 9.94 -20.88 14.20
C HIS A 70 9.77 -21.31 15.66
N TYR A 71 9.43 -20.39 16.56
CA TYR A 71 9.17 -20.73 17.97
C TYR A 71 7.90 -21.55 18.16
N ALA A 72 6.81 -21.19 17.47
CA ALA A 72 5.55 -21.95 17.53
C ALA A 72 5.70 -23.40 17.06
N SER A 73 6.57 -23.66 16.06
CA SER A 73 6.85 -25.02 15.60
C SER A 73 7.54 -25.90 16.65
N LEU A 74 8.35 -25.31 17.55
CA LEU A 74 9.03 -26.05 18.62
C LEU A 74 8.03 -26.54 19.70
N GLU A 75 6.93 -25.82 19.86
CA GLU A 75 5.86 -26.15 20.82
C GLU A 75 4.77 -27.07 20.20
N GLY A 76 4.96 -27.54 18.97
CA GLY A 76 4.02 -28.45 18.30
C GLY A 76 2.81 -27.76 17.66
N TYR A 77 2.76 -26.43 17.63
CA TYR A 77 1.74 -25.70 16.88
C TYR A 77 2.04 -25.76 15.37
N GLY A 78 1.33 -26.65 14.66
CA GLY A 78 1.46 -26.82 13.21
C GLY A 78 0.94 -25.63 12.38
N GLY A 79 1.57 -25.40 11.22
CA GLY A 79 1.46 -24.17 10.41
C GLY A 79 0.06 -23.69 9.97
N ALA A 80 -0.96 -24.55 10.00
CA ALA A 80 -2.34 -24.12 9.74
C ALA A 80 -2.89 -23.20 10.84
N GLY A 81 -2.61 -23.51 12.12
CA GLY A 81 -3.06 -22.68 13.25
C GLY A 81 -2.38 -21.30 13.25
N TYR A 82 -1.10 -21.25 12.85
CA TYR A 82 -0.37 -20.00 12.67
C TYR A 82 -1.03 -19.11 11.61
N THR A 83 -1.46 -19.70 10.49
CA THR A 83 -2.05 -18.95 9.37
C THR A 83 -3.36 -18.26 9.78
N ILE A 84 -4.19 -18.94 10.59
CA ILE A 84 -5.44 -18.36 11.12
C ILE A 84 -5.14 -17.20 12.08
N SER A 85 -4.20 -17.39 13.01
CA SER A 85 -3.78 -16.33 13.93
C SER A 85 -3.22 -15.10 13.19
N PHE A 86 -2.39 -15.35 12.17
CA PHE A 86 -1.85 -14.31 11.31
C PHE A 86 -2.95 -13.54 10.56
N ALA A 87 -3.96 -14.24 10.02
CA ALA A 87 -5.08 -13.60 9.34
C ALA A 87 -5.89 -12.69 10.28
N ILE A 88 -6.15 -13.15 11.51
CA ILE A 88 -6.83 -12.34 12.54
C ILE A 88 -5.98 -11.13 12.92
N GLY A 89 -4.68 -11.32 13.12
CA GLY A 89 -3.74 -10.22 13.39
C GLY A 89 -3.74 -9.17 12.27
N ALA A 90 -3.69 -9.60 11.01
CA ALA A 90 -3.76 -8.71 9.85
C ALA A 90 -5.08 -7.95 9.78
N LEU A 91 -6.22 -8.58 10.08
CA LEU A 91 -7.52 -7.93 10.17
C LEU A 91 -7.54 -6.86 11.27
N LEU A 92 -7.03 -7.17 12.46
CA LEU A 92 -6.98 -6.23 13.59
C LEU A 92 -6.11 -5.00 13.28
N VAL A 93 -4.92 -5.21 12.69
CA VAL A 93 -4.04 -4.11 12.29
C VAL A 93 -4.70 -3.25 11.21
N THR A 94 -5.34 -3.88 10.23
CA THR A 94 -6.06 -3.17 9.16
C THR A 94 -7.19 -2.32 9.72
N LEU A 95 -8.03 -2.88 10.59
CA LEU A 95 -9.09 -2.16 11.28
C LEU A 95 -8.53 -1.00 12.12
N SER A 96 -7.41 -1.23 12.80
CA SER A 96 -6.74 -0.21 13.61
C SER A 96 -6.21 0.95 12.77
N MET A 97 -5.61 0.69 11.60
CA MET A 97 -5.18 1.75 10.67
C MET A 97 -6.36 2.54 10.12
N TRP A 98 -7.47 1.86 9.79
CA TRP A 98 -8.71 2.53 9.39
C TRP A 98 -9.27 3.42 10.50
N LEU A 99 -9.29 2.91 11.74
CA LEU A 99 -9.72 3.67 12.91
C LEU A 99 -8.84 4.90 13.15
N LEU A 100 -7.52 4.74 13.13
CA LEU A 100 -6.57 5.86 13.28
C LEU A 100 -6.74 6.91 12.19
N ARG A 101 -6.91 6.49 10.93
CA ARG A 101 -7.17 7.39 9.81
C ARG A 101 -8.48 8.16 10.01
N PHE A 102 -9.55 7.47 10.41
CA PHE A 102 -10.82 8.11 10.73
C PHE A 102 -10.66 9.13 11.87
N LEU A 103 -9.98 8.74 12.96
CA LEU A 103 -9.75 9.60 14.11
C LEU A 103 -8.91 10.83 13.75
N TYR A 104 -7.91 10.67 12.90
CA TYR A 104 -7.12 11.77 12.34
C TYR A 104 -7.98 12.76 11.55
N HIS A 105 -8.92 12.28 10.73
CA HIS A 105 -9.85 13.14 10.00
C HIS A 105 -10.87 13.83 10.93
N VAL A 106 -11.36 13.14 11.97
CA VAL A 106 -12.25 13.74 12.99
C VAL A 106 -11.51 14.86 13.73
N TYR A 107 -10.27 14.63 14.14
CA TYR A 107 -9.41 15.63 14.78
C TYR A 107 -9.19 16.85 13.88
N ARG A 108 -8.85 16.64 12.61
CA ARG A 108 -8.63 17.71 11.62
C ARG A 108 -9.90 18.54 11.34
N THR A 109 -11.08 17.93 11.45
CA THR A 109 -12.37 18.56 11.13
C THR A 109 -13.09 19.11 12.37
N ARG A 110 -12.34 19.36 13.45
CA ARG A 110 -12.85 19.92 14.73
C ARG A 110 -14.05 19.15 15.29
N GLY A 111 -14.05 17.82 15.19
CA GLY A 111 -15.08 16.96 15.78
C GLY A 111 -16.35 16.74 14.94
N SER A 112 -16.42 17.26 13.71
CA SER A 112 -17.58 17.01 12.83
C SER A 112 -17.51 15.62 12.16
N PHE A 113 -18.15 14.61 12.76
CA PHE A 113 -18.18 13.23 12.27
C PHE A 113 -18.69 13.09 10.82
N ARG A 114 -19.72 13.84 10.43
CA ARG A 114 -20.32 13.75 9.08
C ARG A 114 -19.33 14.14 7.98
N LYS A 115 -18.64 15.27 8.17
CA LYS A 115 -17.58 15.74 7.26
C LYS A 115 -16.37 14.79 7.23
N ALA A 116 -16.03 14.17 8.36
CA ALA A 116 -14.95 13.18 8.40
C ALA A 116 -15.32 11.90 7.62
N TYR A 117 -16.58 11.46 7.70
CA TYR A 117 -17.08 10.33 6.91
C TYR A 117 -17.15 10.65 5.41
N GLU A 118 -17.61 11.84 5.03
CA GLU A 118 -17.64 12.31 3.63
C GLU A 118 -16.23 12.47 3.03
N ALA A 119 -15.20 12.68 3.87
CA ALA A 119 -13.80 12.75 3.44
C ALA A 119 -13.13 11.36 3.27
N LEU A 120 -13.77 10.28 3.72
CA LEU A 120 -13.27 8.94 3.48
C LEU A 120 -13.45 8.57 2.00
N PRO A 121 -12.51 7.81 1.42
CA PRO A 121 -12.65 7.34 0.04
C PRO A 121 -13.96 6.57 -0.10
N SER A 122 -14.74 6.86 -1.15
CA SER A 122 -15.98 6.15 -1.41
C SER A 122 -15.69 4.66 -1.58
N PHE A 123 -16.41 3.85 -0.81
CA PHE A 123 -16.31 2.41 -0.84
C PHE A 123 -16.88 1.90 -2.18
N HIS A 124 -16.03 1.77 -3.19
CA HIS A 124 -16.35 1.08 -4.44
C HIS A 124 -16.33 -0.44 -4.22
N LEU A 125 -17.02 -0.91 -3.17
CA LEU A 125 -17.00 -2.30 -2.73
C LEU A 125 -17.39 -3.23 -3.86
N ARG A 126 -18.38 -2.87 -4.68
CA ARG A 126 -18.88 -3.70 -5.78
C ARG A 126 -17.85 -4.01 -6.86
N GLU A 127 -16.87 -3.13 -7.08
CA GLU A 127 -15.84 -3.32 -8.11
C GLU A 127 -14.52 -3.80 -7.51
N MET A 128 -14.19 -3.35 -6.31
CA MET A 128 -12.93 -3.70 -5.64
C MET A 128 -12.99 -5.05 -4.91
N TRP A 129 -14.15 -5.52 -4.47
CA TRP A 129 -14.22 -6.74 -3.65
C TRP A 129 -13.67 -7.97 -4.40
N TRP A 130 -13.96 -8.10 -5.70
CA TRP A 130 -13.49 -9.24 -6.47
C TRP A 130 -11.97 -9.21 -6.65
N SER A 131 -11.41 -8.06 -7.04
CA SER A 131 -9.97 -7.88 -7.18
C SER A 131 -9.24 -8.04 -5.83
N GLY A 132 -9.79 -7.49 -4.76
CA GLY A 132 -9.26 -7.62 -3.40
C GLY A 132 -9.34 -9.06 -2.86
N PHE A 133 -10.45 -9.74 -3.08
CA PHE A 133 -10.63 -11.13 -2.69
C PHE A 133 -9.70 -12.06 -3.45
N LEU A 134 -9.59 -11.88 -4.78
CA LEU A 134 -8.73 -12.70 -5.61
C LEU A 134 -7.25 -12.49 -5.26
N SER A 135 -6.80 -11.24 -5.14
CA SER A 135 -5.43 -10.93 -4.74
C SER A 135 -5.12 -11.41 -3.32
N GLY A 136 -6.02 -11.22 -2.36
CA GLY A 136 -5.88 -11.73 -0.99
C GLY A 136 -5.85 -13.25 -0.92
N SER A 137 -6.67 -13.94 -1.72
CA SER A 137 -6.69 -15.39 -1.81
C SER A 137 -5.40 -15.95 -2.42
N LEU A 138 -4.93 -15.35 -3.52
CA LEU A 138 -3.66 -15.71 -4.15
C LEU A 138 -2.47 -15.46 -3.22
N TYR A 139 -2.45 -14.33 -2.52
CA TYR A 139 -1.43 -14.03 -1.51
C TYR A 139 -1.44 -15.04 -0.36
N SER A 140 -2.62 -15.37 0.16
CA SER A 140 -2.77 -16.34 1.26
C SER A 140 -2.36 -17.75 0.81
N LEU A 141 -2.74 -18.15 -0.40
CA LEU A 141 -2.33 -19.43 -0.99
C LEU A 141 -0.82 -19.49 -1.19
N GLY A 142 -0.20 -18.41 -1.69
CA GLY A 142 1.25 -18.31 -1.84
C GLY A 142 1.98 -18.45 -0.50
N ASN A 143 1.52 -17.75 0.54
CA ASN A 143 2.08 -17.86 1.89
C ASN A 143 1.89 -19.25 2.48
N PHE A 144 0.72 -19.87 2.29
CA PHE A 144 0.45 -21.22 2.75
C PHE A 144 1.37 -22.24 2.06
N CYS A 145 1.50 -22.18 0.73
CA CYS A 145 2.42 -23.01 -0.04
C CYS A 145 3.87 -22.79 0.38
N SER A 146 4.27 -21.55 0.68
CA SER A 146 5.63 -21.25 1.18
C SER A 146 5.88 -21.90 2.54
N ILE A 147 4.92 -21.82 3.48
CA ILE A 147 5.02 -22.51 4.78
C ILE A 147 5.12 -24.02 4.59
N LEU A 148 4.28 -24.63 3.73
CA LEU A 148 4.37 -26.06 3.45
C LEU A 148 5.72 -26.44 2.84
N ALA A 149 6.20 -25.67 1.86
CA ALA A 149 7.49 -25.92 1.23
C ALA A 149 8.64 -25.86 2.25
N VAL A 150 8.66 -24.86 3.12
CA VAL A 150 9.66 -24.73 4.19
C VAL A 150 9.56 -25.86 5.23
N THR A 151 8.34 -26.30 5.54
CA THR A 151 8.10 -27.38 6.52
C THR A 151 8.56 -28.74 6.00
N TYR A 152 8.32 -29.04 4.72
CA TYR A 152 8.62 -30.35 4.13
C TYR A 152 10.00 -30.45 3.43
N LEU A 153 10.46 -29.38 2.76
CA LEU A 153 11.73 -29.37 2.02
C LEU A 153 12.88 -28.76 2.85
N GLY A 154 12.56 -28.17 4.00
CA GLY A 154 13.52 -27.47 4.85
C GLY A 154 13.78 -26.03 4.42
N GLN A 155 14.35 -25.24 5.35
CA GLN A 155 14.61 -23.80 5.19
C GLN A 155 15.46 -23.49 3.94
N GLY A 156 16.46 -24.33 3.64
CA GLY A 156 17.39 -24.10 2.52
C GLY A 156 16.71 -24.13 1.15
N VAL A 157 15.91 -25.16 0.87
CA VAL A 157 15.27 -25.31 -0.44
C VAL A 157 14.03 -24.42 -0.56
N GLY A 158 13.25 -24.29 0.52
CA GLY A 158 12.05 -23.45 0.53
C GLY A 158 12.33 -21.97 0.24
N TYR A 159 13.41 -21.41 0.80
CA TYR A 159 13.77 -20.01 0.52
C TYR A 159 14.19 -19.77 -0.93
N SER A 160 14.93 -20.70 -1.55
CA SER A 160 15.35 -20.56 -2.95
C SER A 160 14.16 -20.52 -3.90
N PHE A 161 13.13 -21.33 -3.68
CA PHE A 161 11.90 -21.29 -4.49
C PHE A 161 11.15 -19.96 -4.33
N THR A 162 11.08 -19.44 -3.11
CA THR A 162 10.42 -18.16 -2.83
C THR A 162 11.17 -16.98 -3.47
N GLN A 163 12.49 -17.07 -3.63
CA GLN A 163 13.27 -16.08 -4.39
C GLN A 163 13.09 -16.21 -5.90
N MET A 164 12.94 -17.44 -6.42
CA MET A 164 12.73 -17.69 -7.84
C MET A 164 11.40 -17.10 -8.35
N SER A 165 10.36 -17.06 -7.50
CA SER A 165 9.09 -16.43 -7.87
C SER A 165 9.25 -14.93 -8.17
N MET A 166 10.17 -14.22 -7.50
CA MET A 166 10.48 -12.81 -7.81
C MET A 166 11.12 -12.66 -9.19
N LEU A 167 11.93 -13.63 -9.63
CA LEU A 167 12.52 -13.63 -10.97
C LEU A 167 11.44 -13.80 -12.03
N VAL A 168 10.51 -14.74 -11.81
CA VAL A 168 9.36 -14.95 -12.71
C VAL A 168 8.46 -13.71 -12.77
N SER A 169 8.20 -13.08 -11.63
CA SER A 169 7.42 -11.83 -11.58
C SER A 169 8.13 -10.63 -12.21
N GLY A 170 9.46 -10.63 -12.28
CA GLY A 170 10.23 -9.57 -12.94
C GLY A 170 10.37 -9.76 -14.45
N LEU A 171 10.07 -10.95 -14.97
CA LEU A 171 10.16 -11.28 -16.39
C LEU A 171 8.88 -10.96 -17.18
N TRP A 172 7.78 -10.67 -16.48
CA TRP A 172 6.45 -10.41 -17.02
C TRP A 172 6.07 -8.94 -16.82
#